data_AF-A0A5Y5LGP6-F1
#
_entry.id   AF-A0A5Y5LGP6-F1
#
_cell.length_a   1.000
_cell.length_b   1.000
_cell.length_c   1.000
_cell.angle_alpha   90.00
_cell.angle_beta   90.00
_cell.angle_gamma   90.00
#
_symmetry.space_group_name_H-M   'P 1'
#
loop_
_entity.id
_entity.type
_entity.pdbx_description
1 polymer ?
#
loop_
_entity_poly.entity_id
_entity_poly.type
_entity_poly.pdbx_seq_one_letter_code
_entity_poly.pdbx_strand_id
1 'polypeptide(L)'
;RRLGEITTISGGLVADATASNKNIRTVAKDGQIDIQMADNLDVASVKAGTTLLNDDGLHITGGPSVTSGGINGGNKIISNVSDGVTDTDAVNKRQLDNMAATASRGWNIQANGGDTETVAPGDTVNVAGGDNIEVTRTGRTLNIATGRRVSFDNVTIGGLTLDKDTGKISGLSDGTLSADSKDAVNGGQLFGTNVNVTANTRSIAANKALLDSGLNF
;
A
#
# COMPACT_ATOMS: atom_id res chain seq x y z
N ARG A 1 -37.28 -24.45 78.74
CA ARG A 1 -37.60 -23.04 79.02
C ARG A 1 -38.75 -23.02 80.01
N ARG A 2 -38.58 -22.40 81.18
CA ARG A 2 -39.69 -22.22 82.13
C ARG A 2 -40.60 -21.10 81.61
N LEU A 3 -41.89 -21.18 81.90
CA LEU A 3 -42.82 -20.10 81.61
C LEU A 3 -42.31 -18.82 82.30
N GLY A 4 -42.05 -17.75 81.54
CA GLY A 4 -41.55 -16.47 82.07
C GLY A 4 -40.05 -16.18 81.93
N GLU A 5 -39.23 -17.12 81.43
CA GLU A 5 -37.82 -16.81 81.11
C GLU A 5 -37.71 -15.91 79.85
N ILE A 6 -36.68 -15.08 79.71
CA ILE A 6 -36.44 -14.28 78.50
C ILE A 6 -35.52 -15.06 77.55
N THR A 7 -35.83 -15.12 76.26
CA THR A 7 -34.91 -15.63 75.24
C THR A 7 -34.24 -14.41 74.60
N THR A 8 -32.92 -14.31 74.76
CA THR A 8 -32.14 -13.24 74.14
C THR A 8 -31.58 -13.71 72.80
N ILE A 9 -31.93 -13.00 71.73
CA ILE A 9 -31.31 -13.13 70.41
C ILE A 9 -30.56 -11.82 70.17
N SER A 10 -29.27 -11.89 69.84
CA SER A 10 -28.42 -10.71 69.65
C SER A 10 -27.78 -10.70 68.27
N GLY A 11 -27.58 -9.49 67.72
CA GLY A 11 -26.82 -9.24 66.49
C GLY A 11 -25.71 -8.21 66.75
N GLY A 12 -24.73 -8.14 65.84
CA GLY A 12 -23.54 -7.28 66.01
C GLY A 12 -23.65 -5.86 65.45
N LEU A 13 -24.79 -5.47 64.88
CA LEU A 13 -25.01 -4.14 64.31
C LEU A 13 -25.22 -3.12 65.45
N VAL A 14 -24.58 -1.94 65.36
CA VAL A 14 -24.76 -0.87 66.35
C VAL A 14 -26.18 -0.32 66.33
N ALA A 15 -26.67 0.15 67.48
CA ALA A 15 -28.10 0.44 67.71
C ALA A 15 -28.71 1.52 66.81
N ASP A 16 -27.88 2.41 66.26
CA ASP A 16 -28.24 3.55 65.41
C ASP A 16 -27.94 3.34 63.92
N ALA A 17 -27.31 2.22 63.55
CA ALA A 17 -27.10 1.90 62.14
C ALA A 17 -28.43 1.56 61.46
N THR A 18 -28.58 2.00 60.22
CA THR A 18 -29.75 1.67 59.40
C THR A 18 -29.86 0.15 59.23
N ALA A 19 -30.98 -0.42 59.66
CA ALA A 19 -31.28 -1.84 59.56
C ALA A 19 -32.63 -2.05 58.86
N SER A 20 -32.77 -3.20 58.20
CA SER A 20 -34.04 -3.64 57.61
C SER A 20 -34.28 -5.09 57.95
N ASN A 21 -35.55 -5.46 58.16
CA ASN A 21 -35.98 -6.83 58.35
C ASN A 21 -36.56 -7.46 57.08
N LYS A 22 -36.60 -6.74 55.95
CA LYS A 22 -37.20 -7.22 54.69
C LYS A 22 -36.65 -8.57 54.23
N ASN A 23 -35.37 -8.82 54.50
CA ASN A 23 -34.67 -10.03 54.04
C ASN A 23 -34.68 -11.18 55.05
N ILE A 24 -35.27 -10.99 56.24
CA ILE A 24 -35.23 -11.98 57.30
C ILE A 24 -36.65 -12.48 57.59
N ARG A 25 -36.84 -13.79 57.47
CA ARG A 25 -38.07 -14.48 57.90
C ARG A 25 -37.77 -15.31 59.14
N THR A 26 -38.62 -15.18 60.16
CA THR A 26 -38.60 -16.03 61.34
C THR A 26 -39.78 -17.00 61.30
N VAL A 27 -39.52 -18.29 61.45
CA VAL A 27 -40.56 -19.33 61.54
C VAL A 27 -40.41 -20.03 62.89
N ALA A 28 -41.48 -20.08 63.67
CA ALA A 28 -41.51 -20.81 64.94
C ALA A 28 -42.22 -22.16 64.74
N LYS A 29 -41.53 -23.27 65.01
CA LYS A 29 -42.09 -24.62 64.91
C LYS A 29 -41.39 -25.58 65.88
N ASP A 30 -42.15 -26.44 66.57
CA ASP A 30 -41.64 -27.50 67.45
C ASP A 30 -40.60 -27.03 68.51
N GLY A 31 -40.80 -25.82 69.04
CA GLY A 31 -39.90 -25.22 70.03
C GLY A 31 -38.58 -24.68 69.48
N GLN A 32 -38.39 -24.69 68.15
CA GLN A 32 -37.27 -24.08 67.44
C GLN A 32 -37.70 -22.79 66.74
N ILE A 33 -36.74 -21.88 66.53
CA ILE A 33 -36.91 -20.68 65.72
C ILE A 33 -35.95 -20.81 64.54
N ASP A 34 -36.51 -20.99 63.35
CA ASP A 34 -35.75 -20.95 62.12
C ASP A 34 -35.64 -19.48 61.67
N ILE A 35 -34.41 -19.00 61.57
CA ILE A 35 -34.10 -17.70 60.98
C ILE A 35 -33.63 -17.96 59.56
N GLN A 36 -34.40 -17.47 58.60
CA GLN A 36 -34.21 -17.74 57.19
C GLN A 36 -33.95 -16.42 56.48
N MET A 37 -33.05 -16.44 55.50
CA MET A 37 -32.86 -15.31 54.60
C MET A 37 -33.78 -15.47 53.39
N ALA A 38 -34.22 -14.35 52.82
CA ALA A 38 -34.83 -14.37 51.49
C ALA A 38 -33.80 -14.84 50.45
N ASP A 39 -34.24 -15.61 49.46
CA ASP A 39 -33.36 -16.03 48.35
C ASP A 39 -32.91 -14.82 47.51
N ASN A 40 -33.81 -13.84 47.34
CA ASN A 40 -33.52 -12.54 46.75
C ASN A 40 -33.41 -11.49 47.84
N LEU A 41 -32.22 -10.92 48.02
CA LEU A 41 -31.96 -9.91 49.04
C LEU A 41 -32.24 -8.50 48.49
N ASP A 42 -33.08 -7.74 49.18
CA ASP A 42 -33.28 -6.29 48.97
C ASP A 42 -32.30 -5.53 49.88
N VAL A 43 -31.15 -5.13 49.33
CA VAL A 43 -30.08 -4.42 50.06
C VAL A 43 -29.61 -3.20 49.27
N ALA A 44 -29.26 -2.12 49.97
CA ALA A 44 -28.72 -0.92 49.33
C ALA A 44 -27.28 -1.10 48.81
N SER A 45 -26.48 -1.95 49.46
CA SER A 45 -25.14 -2.30 48.98
C SER A 45 -24.62 -3.58 49.63
N VAL A 46 -23.64 -4.20 48.96
CA VAL A 46 -22.80 -5.27 49.50
C VAL A 46 -21.35 -4.81 49.43
N LYS A 47 -20.69 -4.72 50.59
CA LYS A 47 -19.26 -4.38 50.69
C LYS A 47 -18.47 -5.59 51.17
N ALA A 48 -17.53 -6.06 50.37
CA ALA A 48 -16.64 -7.17 50.68
C ALA A 48 -15.18 -6.75 50.42
N GLY A 49 -14.48 -6.35 51.47
CA GLY A 49 -13.13 -5.78 51.35
C GLY A 49 -13.14 -4.49 50.52
N THR A 50 -12.39 -4.50 49.41
CA THR A 50 -12.30 -3.38 48.46
C THR A 50 -13.40 -3.38 47.40
N THR A 51 -14.22 -4.44 47.33
CA THR A 51 -15.31 -4.59 46.38
C THR A 51 -16.60 -4.00 46.97
N LEU A 52 -17.29 -3.20 46.16
CA LEU A 52 -18.60 -2.64 46.45
C LEU A 52 -19.55 -2.96 45.30
N LEU A 53 -20.70 -3.56 45.62
CA LEU A 53 -21.85 -3.66 44.73
C LEU A 53 -22.96 -2.76 45.29
N ASN A 54 -23.47 -1.83 44.49
CA ASN A 54 -24.52 -0.89 44.87
C ASN A 54 -25.36 -0.49 43.63
N ASP A 55 -26.19 0.54 43.78
CA ASP A 55 -27.06 1.05 42.71
C ASP A 55 -26.33 1.57 41.46
N ASP A 56 -25.03 1.91 41.56
CA ASP A 56 -24.22 2.32 40.40
C ASP A 56 -23.61 1.13 39.65
N GLY A 57 -23.36 0.01 40.37
CA GLY A 57 -22.83 -1.23 39.82
C GLY A 57 -21.75 -1.87 40.69
N LEU A 58 -20.76 -2.49 40.04
CA LEU A 58 -19.63 -3.14 40.68
C LEU A 58 -18.39 -2.24 40.65
N HIS A 59 -17.82 -1.96 41.83
CA HIS A 59 -16.59 -1.20 41.99
C HIS A 59 -15.54 -2.02 42.74
N ILE A 60 -14.30 -2.00 42.24
CA ILE A 60 -13.13 -2.48 42.98
C ILE A 60 -12.24 -1.27 43.26
N THR A 61 -12.10 -0.91 44.54
CA THR A 61 -11.28 0.25 44.93
C THR A 61 -9.84 0.07 44.45
N GLY A 62 -9.33 1.01 43.65
CA GLY A 62 -8.00 0.93 43.02
C GLY A 62 -7.88 -0.05 41.84
N GLY A 63 -9.01 -0.59 41.37
CA GLY A 63 -9.08 -1.59 40.31
C GLY A 63 -10.16 -1.30 39.26
N PRO A 64 -10.58 -2.33 38.50
CA PRO A 64 -11.64 -2.21 37.50
C PRO A 64 -13.03 -1.93 38.12
N SER A 65 -13.95 -1.44 37.28
CA SER A 65 -15.37 -1.28 37.64
C SER A 65 -16.29 -1.53 36.45
N VAL A 66 -17.53 -1.92 36.73
CA VAL A 66 -18.63 -2.07 35.77
C VAL A 66 -19.83 -1.31 36.32
N THR A 67 -20.21 -0.24 35.65
CA THR A 67 -21.23 0.71 36.15
C THR A 67 -22.25 1.02 35.05
N SER A 68 -23.28 1.78 35.40
CA SER A 68 -24.22 2.36 34.44
C SER A 68 -23.53 3.21 33.35
N GLY A 69 -22.38 3.81 33.65
CA GLY A 69 -21.56 4.57 32.70
C GLY A 69 -20.63 3.73 31.83
N GLY A 70 -20.62 2.40 31.98
CA GLY A 70 -19.77 1.47 31.24
C GLY A 70 -18.68 0.82 32.08
N ILE A 71 -17.62 0.37 31.40
CA ILE A 71 -16.52 -0.43 31.98
C ILE A 71 -15.26 0.43 32.08
N ASN A 72 -14.62 0.42 33.25
CA ASN A 72 -13.30 0.99 33.45
C ASN A 72 -12.30 -0.13 33.75
N GLY A 73 -11.24 -0.25 32.95
CA GLY A 73 -10.19 -1.27 33.13
C GLY A 73 -9.21 -1.00 34.29
N GLY A 74 -9.30 0.15 34.96
CA GLY A 74 -8.46 0.47 36.13
C GLY A 74 -6.97 0.54 35.82
N ASN A 75 -6.61 1.02 34.62
CA ASN A 75 -5.23 1.02 34.09
C ASN A 75 -4.57 -0.37 34.14
N LYS A 76 -5.34 -1.42 33.86
CA LYS A 76 -4.85 -2.79 33.71
C LYS A 76 -5.03 -3.25 32.27
N ILE A 77 -4.21 -4.23 31.88
CA ILE A 77 -4.38 -4.93 30.61
C ILE A 77 -5.66 -5.77 30.68
N ILE A 78 -6.51 -5.65 29.67
CA ILE A 78 -7.66 -6.54 29.47
C ILE A 78 -7.18 -7.71 28.59
N SER A 79 -6.94 -8.86 29.21
CA SER A 79 -6.50 -10.07 28.52
C SER A 79 -7.66 -10.93 28.02
N ASN A 80 -7.36 -11.91 27.17
CA ASN A 80 -8.33 -12.88 26.63
C ASN A 80 -9.47 -12.25 25.81
N VAL A 81 -9.16 -11.15 25.12
CA VAL A 81 -10.06 -10.55 24.13
C VAL A 81 -9.86 -11.27 22.80
N SER A 82 -10.89 -11.99 22.35
CA SER A 82 -10.94 -12.61 21.02
C SER A 82 -10.86 -11.57 19.90
N ASP A 83 -10.71 -12.00 18.65
CA ASP A 83 -10.80 -11.05 17.55
C ASP A 83 -12.18 -10.42 17.47
N GLY A 84 -12.21 -9.10 17.33
CA GLY A 84 -13.41 -8.38 16.97
C GLY A 84 -13.84 -8.75 15.56
N VAL A 85 -15.15 -8.95 15.37
CA VAL A 85 -15.78 -9.36 14.11
C VAL A 85 -16.71 -8.28 13.59
N THR A 86 -17.43 -7.61 14.50
CA THR A 86 -18.38 -6.53 14.18
C THR A 86 -17.80 -5.15 14.52
N ASP A 87 -18.41 -4.10 13.97
CA ASP A 87 -17.95 -2.71 14.12
C ASP A 87 -17.90 -2.21 15.58
N THR A 88 -18.56 -2.89 16.51
CA THR A 88 -18.61 -2.52 17.93
C THR A 88 -17.76 -3.41 18.84
N ASP A 89 -17.08 -4.40 18.28
CA ASP A 89 -16.21 -5.27 19.07
C ASP A 89 -14.89 -4.57 19.43
N ALA A 90 -14.35 -4.88 20.61
CA ALA A 90 -13.00 -4.46 20.96
C ALA A 90 -11.96 -5.17 20.07
N VAL A 91 -10.95 -4.44 19.63
CA VAL A 91 -9.80 -5.02 18.91
C VAL A 91 -8.73 -5.45 19.89
N ASN A 92 -8.15 -6.63 19.68
CA ASN A 92 -6.97 -7.05 20.41
C ASN A 92 -5.68 -6.62 19.70
N LYS A 93 -4.54 -6.71 20.41
CA LYS A 93 -3.23 -6.27 19.87
C LYS A 93 -2.83 -7.00 18.58
N ARG A 94 -3.18 -8.28 18.42
CA ARG A 94 -2.81 -9.04 17.22
C ARG A 94 -3.48 -8.48 15.97
N GLN A 95 -4.74 -8.05 16.05
CA GLN A 95 -5.41 -7.39 14.91
C GLN A 95 -4.70 -6.10 14.52
N LEU A 96 -4.28 -5.30 15.51
CA LEU A 96 -3.51 -4.08 15.28
C LEU A 96 -2.13 -4.37 14.69
N ASP A 97 -1.40 -5.36 15.21
CA ASP A 97 -0.08 -5.76 14.71
C ASP A 97 -0.17 -6.28 13.26
N ASN A 98 -1.21 -7.04 12.91
CA ASN A 98 -1.46 -7.51 11.54
C ASN A 98 -1.72 -6.35 10.57
N MET A 99 -2.51 -5.35 11.01
CA MET A 99 -2.73 -4.13 10.23
C MET A 99 -1.41 -3.35 10.05
N ALA A 100 -0.64 -3.18 11.12
CA ALA A 100 0.64 -2.49 11.08
C ALA A 100 1.64 -3.19 10.15
N ALA A 101 1.70 -4.52 10.19
CA ALA A 101 2.50 -5.31 9.26
C ALA A 101 2.07 -5.06 7.81
N THR A 102 0.77 -5.09 7.53
CA THR A 102 0.24 -4.83 6.18
C THR A 102 0.58 -3.42 5.70
N ALA A 103 0.37 -2.42 6.54
CA ALA A 103 0.66 -1.02 6.24
C ALA A 103 2.16 -0.76 6.04
N SER A 104 3.03 -1.54 6.69
CA SER A 104 4.49 -1.35 6.65
C SER A 104 5.19 -2.10 5.51
N ARG A 105 4.48 -2.90 4.71
CA ARG A 105 5.09 -3.79 3.69
C ARG A 105 5.73 -3.08 2.51
N GLY A 106 5.26 -1.88 2.16
CA GLY A 106 5.71 -1.19 0.94
C GLY A 106 5.34 -1.93 -0.34
N TRP A 107 6.05 -1.62 -1.44
CA TRP A 107 5.92 -2.29 -2.73
C TRP A 107 7.30 -2.47 -3.37
N ASN A 108 7.42 -3.35 -4.35
CA ASN A 108 8.69 -3.70 -4.97
C ASN A 108 8.86 -3.01 -6.33
N ILE A 109 10.01 -2.39 -6.59
CA ILE A 109 10.40 -1.85 -7.89
C ILE A 109 11.42 -2.79 -8.56
N GLN A 110 11.24 -3.01 -9.86
CA GLN A 110 12.14 -3.78 -10.72
C GLN A 110 12.09 -3.17 -12.12
N ALA A 111 13.25 -3.09 -12.78
CA ALA A 111 13.35 -2.70 -14.18
C ALA A 111 13.92 -3.85 -15.01
N ASN A 112 13.27 -4.16 -16.14
CA ASN A 112 13.76 -5.11 -17.15
C ASN A 112 14.14 -6.49 -16.60
N GLY A 113 13.41 -6.99 -15.59
CA GLY A 113 13.69 -8.30 -14.98
C GLY A 113 14.97 -8.37 -14.13
N GLY A 114 15.56 -7.22 -13.76
CA GLY A 114 16.72 -7.14 -12.87
C GLY A 114 16.39 -7.43 -11.41
N ASP A 115 17.25 -6.98 -10.50
CA ASP A 115 16.99 -7.16 -9.07
C ASP A 115 15.75 -6.37 -8.61
N THR A 116 15.12 -6.90 -7.56
CA THR A 116 13.95 -6.27 -6.94
C THR A 116 14.38 -5.49 -5.71
N GLU A 117 13.91 -4.25 -5.59
CA GLU A 117 14.13 -3.40 -4.42
C GLU A 117 12.79 -3.03 -3.79
N THR A 118 12.69 -3.12 -2.45
CA THR A 118 11.48 -2.73 -1.73
C THR A 118 11.48 -1.23 -1.46
N VAL A 119 10.44 -0.56 -1.93
CA VAL A 119 10.09 0.83 -1.62
C VAL A 119 9.21 0.82 -0.37
N ALA A 120 9.78 1.17 0.78
CA ALA A 120 9.06 1.20 2.04
C ALA A 120 8.10 2.41 2.11
N PRO A 121 7.10 2.39 3.01
CA PRO A 121 6.24 3.55 3.23
C PRO A 121 7.06 4.78 3.63
N GLY A 122 6.90 5.87 2.88
CA GLY A 122 7.66 7.11 3.07
C GLY A 122 8.85 7.27 2.12
N ASP A 123 9.28 6.19 1.46
CA ASP A 123 10.35 6.28 0.47
C ASP A 123 9.91 7.02 -0.80
N THR A 124 10.89 7.56 -1.53
CA THR A 124 10.68 8.22 -2.82
C THR A 124 11.37 7.42 -3.92
N VAL A 125 10.61 7.08 -4.97
CA VAL A 125 11.18 6.60 -6.23
C VAL A 125 11.45 7.79 -7.14
N ASN A 126 12.71 7.98 -7.50
CA ASN A 126 13.09 8.95 -8.51
C ASN A 126 13.06 8.31 -9.90
N VAL A 127 12.28 8.88 -10.82
CA VAL A 127 12.32 8.52 -12.23
C VAL A 127 13.17 9.55 -12.94
N ALA A 128 14.44 9.21 -13.17
CA ALA A 128 15.39 10.10 -13.82
C ALA A 128 15.25 10.03 -15.35
N GLY A 129 15.41 11.18 -16.00
CA GLY A 129 15.68 11.22 -17.43
C GLY A 129 17.09 10.70 -17.75
N GLY A 130 17.28 10.28 -19.01
CA GLY A 130 18.60 9.96 -19.57
C GLY A 130 18.93 10.91 -20.72
N ASP A 131 19.93 10.58 -21.52
CA ASP A 131 20.39 11.46 -22.61
C ASP A 131 19.29 11.81 -23.62
N ASN A 132 18.44 10.84 -23.96
CA ASN A 132 17.39 10.98 -24.97
C ASN A 132 15.98 11.03 -24.40
N ILE A 133 15.82 10.86 -23.08
CA ILE A 133 14.51 10.77 -22.41
C ILE A 133 14.36 11.92 -21.44
N GLU A 134 13.34 12.74 -21.66
CA GLU A 134 12.93 13.83 -20.79
C GLU A 134 11.78 13.36 -19.88
N VAL A 135 11.94 13.56 -18.58
CA VAL A 135 10.94 13.21 -17.56
C VAL A 135 10.51 14.47 -16.84
N THR A 136 9.22 14.81 -16.90
CA THR A 136 8.63 15.95 -16.18
C THR A 136 7.43 15.49 -15.34
N ARG A 137 7.12 16.23 -14.28
CA ARG A 137 5.99 15.91 -13.38
C ARG A 137 5.12 17.14 -13.15
N THR A 138 3.81 16.98 -13.33
CA THR A 138 2.81 17.97 -12.94
C THR A 138 1.75 17.29 -12.07
N GLY A 139 1.74 17.59 -10.77
CA GLY A 139 0.79 16.98 -9.83
C GLY A 139 0.99 15.46 -9.71
N ARG A 140 0.04 14.66 -10.19
CA ARG A 140 0.12 13.18 -10.21
C ARG A 140 0.46 12.60 -11.59
N THR A 141 0.67 13.45 -12.59
CA THR A 141 1.03 13.02 -13.94
C THR A 141 2.55 13.06 -14.08
N LEU A 142 3.14 11.92 -14.44
CA LEU A 142 4.51 11.81 -14.91
C LEU A 142 4.48 11.79 -16.44
N ASN A 143 5.12 12.76 -17.07
CA ASN A 143 5.26 12.82 -18.52
C ASN A 143 6.67 12.35 -18.90
N ILE A 144 6.73 11.25 -19.65
CA ILE A 144 7.97 10.69 -20.18
C ILE A 144 7.94 10.88 -21.69
N ALA A 145 8.87 11.66 -22.22
CA ALA A 145 8.97 11.98 -23.63
C ALA A 145 10.39 11.76 -24.14
N THR A 146 10.56 11.66 -25.46
CA THR A 146 11.88 11.83 -26.05
C THR A 146 12.28 13.30 -26.01
N GLY A 147 13.58 13.56 -25.88
CA GLY A 147 14.12 14.90 -25.97
C GLY A 147 13.84 15.52 -27.34
N ARG A 148 13.70 16.85 -27.39
CA ARG A 148 13.57 17.60 -28.65
C ARG A 148 14.79 17.46 -29.56
N ARG A 149 15.94 17.14 -28.96
CA ARG A 149 17.18 16.73 -29.62
C ARG A 149 17.59 15.42 -28.98
N VAL A 150 17.91 14.45 -29.82
CA VAL A 150 18.36 13.12 -29.42
C VAL A 150 19.71 12.85 -30.06
N SER A 151 20.57 12.15 -29.33
CA SER A 151 21.86 11.67 -29.79
C SER A 151 21.85 10.16 -29.75
N PHE A 152 21.96 9.54 -30.92
CA PHE A 152 22.10 8.10 -31.05
C PHE A 152 23.47 7.80 -31.62
N ASP A 153 24.10 6.74 -31.11
CA ASP A 153 25.31 6.20 -31.73
C ASP A 153 24.99 5.56 -33.08
N ASN A 154 23.87 4.84 -33.14
CA ASN A 154 23.38 4.17 -34.33
C ASN A 154 21.85 4.18 -34.39
N VAL A 155 21.30 4.36 -35.58
CA VAL A 155 19.86 4.21 -35.85
C VAL A 155 19.69 3.15 -36.92
N THR A 156 18.91 2.10 -36.62
CA THR A 156 18.61 1.01 -37.55
C THR A 156 17.11 0.94 -37.82
N ILE A 157 16.73 0.90 -39.11
CA ILE A 157 15.35 0.75 -39.56
C ILE A 157 15.32 -0.37 -40.62
N GLY A 158 14.95 -1.58 -40.19
CA GLY A 158 15.09 -2.76 -41.06
C GLY A 158 16.56 -2.96 -41.46
N GLY A 159 16.85 -2.87 -42.76
CA GLY A 159 18.22 -2.97 -43.28
C GLY A 159 18.98 -1.65 -43.40
N LEU A 160 18.33 -0.51 -43.14
CA LEU A 160 18.95 0.82 -43.19
C LEU A 160 19.67 1.12 -41.87
N THR A 161 20.90 1.62 -41.95
CA THR A 161 21.68 2.07 -40.78
C THR A 161 22.22 3.48 -40.99
N LEU A 162 22.03 4.35 -39.99
CA LEU A 162 22.75 5.61 -39.82
C LEU A 162 23.73 5.45 -38.65
N ASP A 163 25.02 5.64 -38.92
CA ASP A 163 26.12 5.40 -37.99
C ASP A 163 26.84 6.71 -37.67
N LYS A 164 26.97 7.07 -36.38
CA LYS A 164 27.54 8.37 -35.98
C LYS A 164 29.03 8.49 -36.30
N ASP A 165 29.77 7.39 -36.29
CA ASP A 165 31.24 7.40 -36.36
C ASP A 165 31.70 7.59 -37.80
N THR A 166 30.97 7.00 -38.75
CA THR A 166 31.22 7.12 -40.19
C THR A 166 30.40 8.23 -40.85
N GLY A 167 29.32 8.69 -40.20
CA GLY A 167 28.33 9.59 -40.79
C GLY A 167 27.58 8.99 -41.98
N LYS A 168 27.71 7.67 -42.21
CA LYS A 168 27.14 7.00 -43.38
C LYS A 168 25.68 6.63 -43.15
N ILE A 169 24.89 6.79 -44.21
CA ILE A 169 23.59 6.15 -44.38
C ILE A 169 23.82 4.96 -45.32
N SER A 170 23.62 3.74 -44.82
CA SER A 170 23.91 2.49 -45.53
C SER A 170 22.71 1.55 -45.54
N GLY A 171 22.68 0.61 -46.48
CA GLY A 171 21.51 -0.27 -46.67
C GLY A 171 20.35 0.37 -47.44
N LEU A 172 20.59 1.49 -48.12
CA LEU A 172 19.64 2.08 -49.07
C LEU A 172 19.49 1.15 -50.28
N SER A 173 18.28 0.63 -50.49
CA SER A 173 17.88 0.04 -51.78
C SER A 173 18.02 1.08 -52.90
N ASP A 174 18.14 0.59 -54.14
CA ASP A 174 18.15 1.46 -55.31
C ASP A 174 16.87 2.32 -55.34
N GLY A 175 17.05 3.63 -55.40
CA GLY A 175 15.96 4.58 -55.53
C GLY A 175 15.36 4.56 -56.94
N THR A 176 14.07 4.84 -57.06
CA THR A 176 13.43 4.94 -58.37
C THR A 176 14.01 6.12 -59.17
N LEU A 177 14.42 5.89 -60.42
CA LEU A 177 14.95 6.95 -61.30
C LEU A 177 13.87 7.44 -62.28
N SER A 178 13.11 8.44 -61.85
CA SER A 178 12.09 9.12 -62.66
C SER A 178 12.02 10.61 -62.33
N ALA A 179 11.37 11.40 -63.18
CA ALA A 179 11.25 12.85 -62.97
C ALA A 179 10.54 13.23 -61.66
N ASP A 180 9.63 12.38 -61.19
CA ASP A 180 8.81 12.64 -60.00
C ASP A 180 9.35 12.01 -58.72
N SER A 181 10.37 11.15 -58.82
CA SER A 181 10.93 10.41 -57.68
C SER A 181 11.44 11.34 -56.57
N LYS A 182 11.24 10.89 -55.32
CA LYS A 182 11.78 11.50 -54.09
C LYS A 182 12.65 10.51 -53.31
N ASP A 183 12.94 9.37 -53.91
CA ASP A 183 13.78 8.34 -53.31
C ASP A 183 15.22 8.85 -53.23
N ALA A 184 15.90 8.53 -52.13
CA ALA A 184 17.34 8.66 -52.09
C ALA A 184 17.99 7.65 -53.05
N VAL A 185 19.04 8.06 -53.75
CA VAL A 185 19.84 7.15 -54.58
C VAL A 185 21.06 6.68 -53.79
N ASN A 186 21.50 5.46 -54.06
CA ASN A 186 22.70 4.91 -53.43
C ASN A 186 23.94 5.05 -54.32
N GLY A 187 25.09 4.68 -53.75
CA GLY A 187 26.38 4.76 -54.45
C GLY A 187 26.46 3.88 -55.71
N GLY A 188 25.76 2.74 -55.75
CA GLY A 188 25.73 1.86 -56.93
C GLY A 188 25.09 2.54 -58.15
N GLN A 189 23.97 3.26 -57.93
CA GLN A 189 23.28 3.98 -58.99
C GLN A 189 24.09 5.17 -59.53
N LEU A 190 24.73 5.96 -58.64
CA LEU A 190 25.60 7.05 -59.05
C LEU A 190 26.85 6.53 -59.78
N PHE A 191 27.41 5.40 -59.31
CA PHE A 191 28.51 4.74 -59.98
C PHE A 191 28.13 4.31 -61.40
N GLY A 192 26.95 3.71 -61.60
CA GLY A 192 26.44 3.37 -62.94
C GLY A 192 26.32 4.58 -63.88
N THR A 193 25.85 5.73 -63.36
CA THR A 193 25.82 6.99 -64.13
C THR A 193 27.22 7.45 -64.53
N ASN A 194 28.19 7.39 -63.61
CA ASN A 194 29.57 7.77 -63.88
C ASN A 194 30.25 6.87 -64.91
N VAL A 195 29.88 5.58 -64.97
CA VAL A 195 30.32 4.67 -66.04
C VAL A 195 29.83 5.15 -67.40
N ASN A 196 28.56 5.54 -67.51
CA ASN A 196 27.99 6.07 -68.76
C ASN A 196 28.65 7.39 -69.17
N VAL A 197 28.90 8.31 -68.23
CA VAL A 197 29.62 9.57 -68.49
C VAL A 197 31.04 9.29 -69.00
N THR A 198 31.72 8.33 -68.40
CA THR A 198 33.05 7.91 -68.83
C THR A 198 33.01 7.35 -70.26
N ALA A 199 32.01 6.53 -70.59
CA ALA A 199 31.81 6.01 -71.94
C ALA A 199 31.59 7.14 -72.95
N ASN A 200 30.70 8.08 -72.64
CA ASN A 200 30.45 9.25 -73.49
C ASN A 200 31.72 10.07 -73.71
N THR A 201 32.51 10.28 -72.66
CA THR A 201 33.79 11.00 -72.74
C THR A 201 34.73 10.33 -73.74
N ARG A 202 34.83 8.99 -73.71
CA ARG A 202 35.64 8.22 -74.68
C ARG A 202 35.09 8.32 -76.10
N SER A 203 33.78 8.18 -76.27
CA SER A 203 33.13 8.31 -77.59
C SER A 203 33.34 9.69 -78.19
N ILE A 204 33.25 10.74 -77.39
CA ILE A 204 33.52 12.12 -77.81
C ILE A 204 34.98 12.25 -78.27
N ALA A 205 35.93 11.70 -77.53
CA ALA A 205 37.34 11.71 -77.91
C ALA A 205 37.60 10.93 -79.21
N ALA A 206 36.97 9.78 -79.40
CA ALA A 206 37.08 8.99 -80.62
C ALA A 206 36.49 9.72 -81.84
N ASN A 207 35.30 10.31 -81.70
CA ASN A 207 34.68 11.11 -82.75
C ASN A 207 35.56 12.30 -83.13
N LYS A 208 36.17 12.96 -82.14
CA LYS A 208 37.15 14.02 -82.38
C LYS A 208 38.33 13.52 -83.22
N ALA A 209 38.90 12.36 -82.88
CA ALA A 209 40.03 11.80 -83.63
C ALA A 209 39.66 11.49 -85.09
N LEU A 210 38.44 10.99 -85.35
CA LEU A 210 37.95 10.73 -86.71
C LEU A 210 37.78 12.01 -87.53
N LEU A 211 37.27 13.07 -86.90
CA LEU A 211 37.16 14.38 -87.54
C LEU A 211 38.53 14.96 -87.86
N ASP A 212 39.48 14.84 -86.92
CA ASP A 212 40.85 15.31 -87.11
C ASP A 212 41.59 14.53 -88.22
N SER A 213 41.26 13.24 -88.45
CA SER A 213 41.87 12.42 -89.50
C SER A 213 41.31 12.64 -90.92
N GLY A 214 40.25 13.44 -91.06
CA GLY A 214 39.49 13.58 -92.30
C GLY A 214 38.58 12.37 -92.56
N LEU A 215 37.35 12.61 -92.99
CA LEU A 215 36.45 11.54 -93.41
C LEU A 215 37.04 10.89 -94.67
N ASN A 216 37.55 9.67 -94.56
CA ASN A 216 37.85 8.83 -95.73
C ASN A 216 36.51 8.47 -96.39
N PHE A 217 35.98 9.38 -97.20
CA PHE A 217 34.85 9.15 -98.11
C PHE A 217 35.29 8.30 -99.30
#